data_AF-H0UQY6-F1
#
_entry.id   AF-H0UQY6-F1
#
_cell.length_a   1.000
_cell.length_b   1.000
_cell.length_c   1.000
_cell.angle_alpha   90.00
_cell.angle_beta   90.00
_cell.angle_gamma   90.00
#
_symmetry.space_group_name_H-M   'P 1'
#
loop_
_entity.id
_entity.type
_entity.pdbx_description
1 polymer ?
#
loop_
_entity_poly.entity_id
_entity_poly.type
_entity_poly.pdbx_seq_one_letter_code
_entity_poly.pdbx_strand_id
1 'polypeptide(L)' 'MLKDPARFKAEVIALAGARDDQEFIRYVNGVTDRMWHHVVTEEGLSAQEAEERLFQFYEEDKRFFKG' A
#
# COMPACT_ATOMS: atom_id res chain seq x y z
N MET A 1 -0.85 -6.77 -20.04
CA MET A 1 0.53 -6.48 -19.59
C MET A 1 0.56 -6.77 -18.10
N LEU A 2 1.37 -7.74 -17.64
CA LEU A 2 1.63 -7.92 -16.21
C LEU A 2 2.36 -6.66 -15.74
N LYS A 3 1.79 -5.93 -14.77
CA LYS A 3 2.47 -4.78 -14.16
C LYS A 3 3.65 -5.32 -13.36
N ASP A 4 4.83 -4.72 -13.51
CA ASP A 4 6.00 -5.08 -12.70
C ASP A 4 5.72 -4.74 -11.22
N PRO A 5 5.75 -5.72 -10.30
CA PRO A 5 5.37 -5.49 -8.90
C PRO A 5 6.30 -4.52 -8.18
N ALA A 6 7.59 -4.47 -8.54
CA ALA A 6 8.54 -3.56 -7.93
C ALA A 6 8.26 -2.11 -8.36
N ARG A 7 7.95 -1.91 -9.65
CA ARG A 7 7.50 -0.61 -10.16
C ARG A 7 6.19 -0.17 -9.51
N PHE A 8 5.22 -1.08 -9.41
CA PHE A 8 3.93 -0.78 -8.77
C PHE A 8 4.11 -0.36 -7.31
N LYS A 9 4.92 -1.11 -6.54
CA LYS A 9 5.29 -0.77 -5.17
C LYS A 9 5.93 0.62 -5.06
N ALA A 10 6.86 0.96 -5.96
CA ALA A 10 7.50 2.27 -5.96
C ALA A 10 6.50 3.41 -6.21
N GLU A 11 5.53 3.22 -7.11
CA GLU A 11 4.46 4.19 -7.38
C GLU A 11 3.57 4.39 -6.14
N VAL A 12 3.19 3.30 -5.45
CA VAL A 12 2.39 3.37 -4.22
C VAL A 12 3.16 4.05 -3.07
N ILE A 13 4.46 3.79 -2.91
CA ILE A 13 5.29 4.46 -1.91
C ILE A 13 5.40 5.96 -2.18
N ALA A 14 5.51 6.37 -3.45
CA ALA A 14 5.55 7.78 -3.81
C ALA A 14 4.23 8.49 -3.48
N LEU A 15 3.10 7.84 -3.71
CA LEU A 15 1.77 8.34 -3.33
C LEU A 15 1.61 8.44 -1.81
N ALA A 16 2.01 7.40 -1.06
CA ALA A 16 2.01 7.42 0.39
C ALA A 16 2.90 8.55 0.95
N GLY A 17 4.04 8.82 0.30
CA GLY A 17 4.93 9.93 0.63
C GLY A 17 4.28 11.31 0.48
N ALA A 18 3.32 11.46 -0.43
CA ALA A 18 2.59 12.72 -0.62
C ALA A 18 1.60 13.03 0.52
N ARG A 19 1.26 12.05 1.37
CA ARG A 19 0.39 12.26 2.54
C ARG A 19 1.10 12.85 3.76
N ASP A 20 2.43 12.91 3.74
CA ASP A 20 3.27 13.36 4.86
C ASP A 20 3.04 12.57 6.17
N ASP A 21 2.60 11.31 6.08
CA ASP A 21 2.44 10.40 7.23
C ASP A 21 3.56 9.36 7.26
N GLN A 22 4.56 9.62 8.11
CA GLN A 22 5.73 8.75 8.27
C GLN A 22 5.41 7.35 8.81
N GLU A 23 4.35 7.21 9.61
CA GLU A 23 3.93 5.92 10.14
C GLU A 23 3.23 5.11 9.04
N PHE A 24 2.40 5.77 8.21
CA PHE A 24 1.79 5.14 7.05
C PHE A 24 2.84 4.70 6.01
N ILE A 25 3.86 5.53 5.74
CA ILE A 25 4.95 5.14 4.84
C ILE A 25 5.66 3.88 5.35
N ARG A 26 5.90 3.77 6.67
CA ARG A 26 6.45 2.54 7.27
C ARG A 26 5.52 1.35 7.13
N TYR A 27 4.21 1.56 7.29
CA TYR A 27 3.19 0.53 7.09
C TYR A 27 3.23 -0.03 5.66
N VAL A 28 3.23 0.84 4.65
CA VAL A 28 3.33 0.47 3.24
C VAL A 28 4.63 -0.27 2.94
N ASN A 29 5.75 0.16 3.53
CA ASN A 29 7.04 -0.53 3.39
C ASN A 29 7.07 -1.91 4.08
N GLY A 30 6.23 -2.13 5.10
CA GLY A 30 6.07 -3.42 5.77
C GLY A 30 5.28 -4.46 4.96
N VAL A 31 4.59 -4.05 3.89
CA VAL A 31 3.84 -4.97 3.01
C VAL A 31 4.81 -5.87 2.25
N THR A 32 4.64 -7.18 2.41
CA THR A 32 5.50 -8.20 1.80
C THR A 32 5.37 -8.27 0.28
N ASP A 33 6.44 -8.66 -0.41
CA ASP A 33 6.46 -8.75 -1.88
C ASP A 33 5.46 -9.78 -2.44
N ARG A 34 5.09 -10.79 -1.64
CA ARG A 34 4.00 -11.73 -1.98
C ARG A 34 2.65 -11.02 -2.03
N MET A 35 2.38 -10.13 -1.08
CA MET A 35 1.13 -9.38 -1.03
C MET A 35 1.06 -8.37 -2.18
N TRP A 36 2.18 -7.71 -2.51
CA TRP A 36 2.26 -6.86 -3.70
C TRP A 36 1.99 -7.62 -4.99
N HIS A 37 2.54 -8.82 -5.14
CA HIS A 37 2.20 -9.68 -6.28
C HIS A 37 0.69 -9.94 -6.33
N HIS A 38 0.09 -10.40 -5.23
CA HIS A 38 -1.35 -10.69 -5.18
C HIS A 38 -2.21 -9.47 -5.56
N VAL A 39 -1.94 -8.30 -5.00
CA VAL A 39 -2.63 -7.04 -5.34
C VAL A 39 -2.50 -6.70 -6.83
N VAL A 40 -1.30 -6.87 -7.39
CA VAL A 40 -1.02 -6.54 -8.80
C VAL A 40 -1.62 -7.54 -9.77
N THR A 41 -1.58 -8.84 -9.44
CA THR A 41 -1.96 -9.91 -10.37
C THR A 41 -3.41 -10.34 -10.24
N GLU A 42 -4.00 -10.26 -9.05
CA GLU A 42 -5.35 -10.77 -8.78
C GLU A 42 -6.40 -9.68 -8.63
N GLU A 43 -6.09 -8.55 -7.99
CA GLU A 43 -7.08 -7.49 -7.79
C GLU A 43 -7.14 -6.46 -8.93
N GLY A 44 -6.09 -6.36 -9.75
CA GLY A 44 -6.07 -5.47 -10.92
C GLY A 44 -6.07 -3.97 -10.59
N LEU A 45 -5.85 -3.60 -9.33
CA LEU A 45 -5.91 -2.22 -8.83
C LEU A 45 -4.89 -1.30 -9.53
N SER A 46 -5.23 -0.01 -9.61
CA SER A 46 -4.28 1.07 -9.85
C SER A 46 -3.43 1.34 -8.61
N ALA A 47 -2.31 2.06 -8.78
CA ALA A 47 -1.46 2.42 -7.65
C ALA A 47 -2.19 3.35 -6.66
N GLN A 48 -3.06 4.24 -7.15
CA GLN A 48 -3.90 5.10 -6.29
C GLN A 48 -4.91 4.28 -5.48
N GLU A 49 -5.65 3.37 -6.10
CA GLU A 49 -6.63 2.55 -5.38
C GLU A 49 -5.96 1.65 -4.34
N ALA A 50 -4.78 1.09 -4.65
CA ALA A 50 -4.01 0.29 -3.70
C ALA A 50 -3.51 1.13 -2.52
N GLU A 51 -3.07 2.37 -2.77
CA GLU A 51 -2.63 3.30 -1.74
C GLU A 51 -3.78 3.68 -0.81
N GLU A 52 -4.94 4.05 -1.35
CA GLU A 52 -6.13 4.43 -0.57
C GLU A 52 -6.60 3.27 0.31
N ARG A 53 -6.60 2.05 -0.22
CA ARG A 53 -7.02 0.87 0.52
C ARG A 53 -6.04 0.50 1.63
N LEU A 54 -4.73 0.62 1.38
CA LEU A 54 -3.72 0.47 2.41
C LEU A 54 -3.87 1.53 3.51
N PHE A 55 -4.22 2.76 3.15
CA PHE A 55 -4.48 3.82 4.11
C PHE A 55 -5.71 3.53 4.99
N GLN A 56 -6.77 2.97 4.41
CA GLN A 56 -7.94 2.51 5.18
C GLN A 56 -7.56 1.42 6.18
N PHE A 57 -6.84 0.38 5.76
CA PHE A 57 -6.38 -0.68 6.67
C PHE A 57 -5.48 -0.15 7.78
N TYR A 58 -4.59 0.77 7.44
CA TYR A 58 -3.71 1.43 8.40
C TYR A 58 -4.50 2.21 9.48
N GLU A 59 -5.50 2.98 9.09
CA GLU A 59 -6.36 3.72 10.02
C GLU A 59 -7.21 2.77 10.89
N GLU A 60 -7.71 1.67 10.31
CA GLU A 60 -8.41 0.61 11.04
C GLU A 60 -7.49 -0.05 12.07
N ASP A 61 -6.28 -0.48 11.67
CA ASP A 61 -5.28 -1.08 12.56
C ASP A 61 -4.93 -0.12 13.70
N LYS A 62 -4.70 1.17 13.40
CA LYS A 62 -4.48 2.21 14.42
C LYS A 62 -5.62 2.27 15.43
N ARG A 63 -6.86 2.14 14.99
CA ARG A 63 -8.05 2.17 15.84
C ARG A 63 -8.19 0.90 16.69
N PHE A 64 -7.85 -0.26 16.16
CA PHE A 64 -7.95 -1.54 16.87
C PHE A 64 -6.83 -1.76 17.90
N PHE A 65 -5.60 -1.33 17.61
CA PHE A 65 -4.45 -1.54 18.51
C PHE A 65 -4.22 -0.42 19.53
N LYS A 66 -4.96 0.69 19.47
CA LYS A 66 -5.01 1.75 20.52
C LYS A 66 -6.20 1.62 21.48
N GLY A 67 -6.98 0.54 21.39
CA GLY A 67 -8.10 0.23 22.28
C GLY A 67 -7.69 -0.57 23.51
#